data_AF-A0A419KYE4-F1
#
_entry.id   AF-A0A419KYE4-F1
#
_cell.length_a   1.000
_cell.length_b   1.000
_cell.length_c   1.000
_cell.angle_alpha   90.00
_cell.angle_beta   90.00
_cell.angle_gamma   90.00
#
_symmetry.space_group_name_H-M   'P 1'
#
loop_
_entity.id
_entity.type
_entity.pdbx_description
1 polymer ?
#
loop_
_entity_poly.entity_id
_entity_poly.type
_entity_poly.pdbx_seq_one_letter_code
_entity_poly.pdbx_strand_id
1 'polypeptide(L)'
;MFKIFGRQRKRLSLKEIRAGLNSLCVNLIRYSEMRRLRLASEEELKLRLEMSLSDLKDLKALTDDLGNDNPYPKQLIHSLQVIRAYAIVAGVEGEPFIEENYERILRSARWCLSEIEKTQPPSRTEA
;
A
#
# COMPACT_ATOMS: atom_id res chain seq x y z
N MET A 1 -8.58 -15.28 38.83
CA MET A 1 -9.39 -14.29 38.07
C MET A 1 -8.54 -13.78 36.91
N PHE A 2 -8.67 -14.38 35.72
CA PHE A 2 -7.85 -14.04 34.56
C PHE A 2 -8.40 -12.76 33.89
N LYS A 3 -7.60 -11.68 33.87
CA LYS A 3 -7.89 -10.49 33.06
C LYS A 3 -7.54 -10.80 31.60
N ILE A 4 -8.55 -11.06 30.79
CA ILE A 4 -8.43 -11.12 29.33
C ILE A 4 -8.21 -9.67 28.87
N PHE A 5 -6.96 -9.29 28.62
CA PHE A 5 -6.66 -8.07 27.88
C PHE A 5 -7.24 -8.25 26.48
N GLY A 6 -8.40 -7.65 26.23
CA GLY A 6 -8.94 -7.53 24.88
C GLY A 6 -7.90 -6.80 24.03
N ARG A 7 -7.29 -7.50 23.07
CA ARG A 7 -6.63 -6.85 21.93
C ARG A 7 -7.67 -5.88 21.37
N GLN A 8 -7.49 -4.58 21.57
CA GLN A 8 -8.19 -3.58 20.76
C GLN A 8 -7.84 -3.91 19.31
N ARG A 9 -8.77 -4.53 18.57
CA ARG A 9 -8.62 -4.71 17.13
C ARG A 9 -8.40 -3.31 16.58
N LYS A 10 -7.21 -3.02 16.05
CA LYS A 10 -6.92 -1.73 15.45
C LYS A 10 -7.83 -1.64 14.25
N ARG A 11 -8.87 -0.79 14.33
CA ARG A 11 -9.84 -0.67 13.24
C ARG A 11 -9.10 -0.21 12.01
N LEU A 12 -9.19 -0.98 10.92
CA LEU A 12 -8.66 -0.61 9.61
C LEU A 12 -9.01 0.84 9.28
N SER A 13 -8.01 1.68 9.13
CA SER A 13 -8.18 3.08 8.78
C SER A 13 -7.97 3.25 7.29
N LEU A 14 -9.07 3.31 6.52
CA LEU A 14 -9.00 3.55 5.08
C LEU A 14 -8.30 4.89 4.74
N LYS A 15 -8.32 5.87 5.65
CA LYS A 15 -7.58 7.13 5.50
C LYS A 15 -6.06 6.91 5.51
N GLU A 16 -5.56 6.14 6.48
CA GLU A 16 -4.13 5.82 6.58
C GLU A 16 -3.68 4.93 5.42
N ILE A 17 -4.50 3.94 5.06
CA ILE A 17 -4.22 3.08 3.90
C ILE A 17 -4.18 3.90 2.61
N ARG A 18 -5.14 4.81 2.40
CA ARG A 18 -5.15 5.71 1.24
C ARG A 18 -3.88 6.56 1.18
N ALA A 19 -3.44 7.11 2.32
CA ALA A 19 -2.22 7.90 2.38
C ALA A 19 -0.98 7.06 2.02
N GLY A 20 -0.85 5.84 2.57
CA GLY A 20 0.23 4.92 2.24
C GLY A 20 0.24 4.49 0.76
N LEU A 21 -0.94 4.20 0.19
CA LEU A 21 -1.07 3.86 -1.23
C LEU A 21 -0.69 5.03 -2.14
N ASN A 22 -1.06 6.25 -1.77
CA ASN A 22 -0.65 7.46 -2.51
C ASN A 22 0.86 7.66 -2.46
N SER A 23 1.49 7.51 -1.29
CA SER A 23 2.95 7.56 -1.12
C SER A 23 3.64 6.54 -2.02
N LEU A 24 3.20 5.28 -1.94
CA LEU A 24 3.71 4.19 -2.77
C LEU A 24 3.59 4.51 -4.27
N CYS A 25 2.42 5.00 -4.71
CA CYS A 25 2.23 5.38 -6.11
C CYS A 25 3.20 6.47 -6.54
N VAL A 26 3.40 7.51 -5.73
CA VAL A 26 4.34 8.60 -6.04
C VAL A 26 5.76 8.09 -6.16
N ASN A 27 6.21 7.23 -5.25
CA ASN A 27 7.57 6.68 -5.29
C ASN A 27 7.79 5.80 -6.53
N LEU A 28 6.84 4.93 -6.87
CA LEU A 28 6.94 4.05 -8.05
C LEU A 28 6.84 4.82 -9.37
N ILE A 29 6.01 5.87 -9.45
CA ILE A 29 5.94 6.75 -10.63
C ILE A 29 7.27 7.47 -10.83
N ARG A 30 7.82 8.07 -9.77
CA ARG A 30 9.11 8.76 -9.84
C ARG A 30 10.24 7.82 -10.23
N TYR A 31 10.29 6.62 -9.63
CA TYR A 31 11.24 5.59 -10.04
C TYR A 31 11.13 5.28 -11.54
N SER A 32 9.92 5.06 -12.05
CA SER A 32 9.68 4.77 -13.47
C SER A 32 10.12 5.91 -14.39
N GLU A 33 9.80 7.16 -14.03
CA GLU A 33 10.20 8.35 -14.80
C GLU A 33 11.72 8.54 -14.82
N MET A 34 12.35 8.44 -13.66
CA MET A 34 13.80 8.56 -13.49
C MET A 34 14.55 7.50 -14.31
N ARG A 35 14.09 6.24 -14.24
CA ARG A 35 14.67 5.12 -15.00
C ARG A 35 14.47 5.29 -16.50
N ARG A 36 13.27 5.68 -16.94
CA ARG A 36 12.94 5.84 -18.37
C ARG A 36 13.74 6.98 -19.01
N LEU A 37 13.87 8.10 -18.31
CA LEU A 37 14.53 9.30 -18.82
C LEU A 37 16.05 9.31 -18.55
N ARG A 38 16.56 8.32 -17.80
CA ARG A 38 17.97 8.23 -17.36
C ARG A 38 18.46 9.52 -16.70
N LEU A 39 17.57 10.16 -15.93
CA LEU A 39 17.81 11.47 -15.32
C LEU A 39 18.42 11.40 -13.92
N ALA A 40 18.54 10.20 -13.37
CA ALA A 40 18.88 9.99 -11.97
C ALA A 40 20.11 9.10 -11.82
N SER A 41 20.83 9.26 -10.72
CA SER A 41 21.88 8.33 -10.33
C SER A 41 21.28 7.00 -9.84
N GLU A 42 22.10 5.95 -9.83
CA GLU A 42 21.72 4.64 -9.28
C GLU A 42 21.31 4.76 -7.80
N GLU A 43 21.97 5.63 -7.03
CA GLU A 43 21.64 5.89 -5.63
C GLU A 43 20.25 6.52 -5.48
N GLU A 44 19.85 7.44 -6.36
CA GLU A 44 18.52 8.06 -6.32
C GLU A 44 17.42 7.07 -6.72
N LEU A 45 17.68 6.19 -7.69
CA LEU A 45 16.77 5.09 -8.04
C LEU A 45 16.60 4.13 -6.87
N LYS A 46 17.71 3.74 -6.24
CA LYS A 46 17.72 2.87 -5.07
C LYS A 46 16.93 3.48 -3.92
N LEU A 47 17.11 4.77 -3.62
CA LEU A 47 16.35 5.47 -2.59
C LEU A 47 14.84 5.39 -2.85
N ARG A 48 14.40 5.49 -4.11
CA ARG A 48 12.97 5.34 -4.46
C ARG A 48 12.44 3.94 -4.20
N LEU A 49 13.26 2.91 -4.45
CA LEU A 49 12.92 1.52 -4.14
C LEU A 49 12.87 1.27 -2.64
N GLU A 50 13.82 1.81 -1.87
CA GLU A 50 13.86 1.75 -0.40
C GLU A 50 12.62 2.41 0.22
N MET A 51 12.24 3.60 -0.26
CA MET A 51 11.01 4.27 0.17
C MET A 51 9.77 3.44 -0.16
N SER A 52 9.70 2.86 -1.36
CA SER A 52 8.59 1.99 -1.77
C SER A 52 8.51 0.72 -0.92
N LEU A 53 9.65 0.15 -0.52
CA LEU A 53 9.74 -0.99 0.39
C LEU A 53 9.21 -0.62 1.78
N SER A 54 9.55 0.57 2.28
CA SER A 54 9.00 1.10 3.53
C SER A 54 7.48 1.27 3.45
N ASP A 55 6.98 1.91 2.40
CA ASP A 55 5.54 2.09 2.18
C ASP A 55 4.79 0.75 2.19
N LEU A 56 5.34 -0.28 1.54
CA LEU A 56 4.77 -1.63 1.54
C LEU A 56 4.76 -2.26 2.94
N LYS A 57 5.83 -2.12 3.73
CA LYS A 57 5.89 -2.63 5.11
C LYS A 57 4.83 -1.96 6.00
N ASP A 58 4.66 -0.65 5.85
CA ASP A 58 3.64 0.10 6.59
C ASP A 58 2.23 -0.32 6.18
N LEU A 59 1.98 -0.46 4.87
CA LEU A 59 0.71 -0.96 4.35
C LEU A 59 0.40 -2.37 4.84
N LYS A 60 1.40 -3.26 4.93
CA LYS A 60 1.24 -4.58 5.53
C LYS A 60 0.81 -4.48 6.99
N ALA A 61 1.47 -3.65 7.78
CA ALA A 61 1.12 -3.47 9.19
C ALA A 61 -0.31 -2.93 9.36
N LEU A 62 -0.74 -2.01 8.49
CA LEU A 62 -2.12 -1.50 8.46
C LEU A 62 -3.16 -2.55 8.06
N THR A 63 -2.74 -3.58 7.31
CA THR A 63 -3.63 -4.60 6.72
C THR A 63 -3.50 -5.99 7.35
N ASP A 64 -2.63 -6.15 8.36
CA ASP A 64 -2.36 -7.46 8.97
C ASP A 64 -3.58 -8.05 9.69
N ASP A 65 -4.44 -7.19 10.22
CA ASP A 65 -5.69 -7.54 10.91
C ASP A 65 -6.91 -7.65 9.96
N LEU A 66 -6.69 -7.72 8.63
CA LEU A 66 -7.74 -8.07 7.66
C LEU A 66 -8.26 -9.50 7.90
N GLY A 67 -9.14 -9.65 8.88
CA GLY A 67 -9.88 -10.87 9.15
C GLY A 67 -11.12 -11.02 8.27
N ASN A 68 -11.75 -12.19 8.37
CA ASN A 68 -12.98 -12.51 7.65
C ASN A 68 -14.18 -11.64 8.06
N ASP A 69 -14.19 -11.10 9.28
CA ASP A 69 -15.22 -10.18 9.81
C ASP A 69 -14.86 -8.70 9.57
N ASN A 70 -14.59 -8.32 8.32
CA ASN A 70 -14.44 -6.91 7.98
C ASN A 70 -15.76 -6.35 7.40
N PRO A 71 -16.09 -5.07 7.66
CA PRO A 71 -17.34 -4.47 7.18
C PRO A 71 -17.24 -3.93 5.74
N TYR A 72 -16.14 -4.17 5.03
CA TYR A 72 -15.88 -3.54 3.73
C TYR A 72 -16.31 -4.43 2.55
N PRO A 73 -16.57 -3.83 1.38
CA PRO A 73 -16.88 -4.58 0.16
C PRO A 73 -15.78 -5.59 -0.17
N LYS A 74 -16.16 -6.77 -0.67
CA LYS A 74 -15.22 -7.85 -1.03
C LYS A 74 -14.13 -7.38 -2.00
N GLN A 75 -14.47 -6.49 -2.93
CA GLN A 75 -13.54 -5.94 -3.93
C GLN A 75 -12.45 -5.08 -3.28
N LEU A 76 -12.78 -4.27 -2.28
CA LEU A 76 -11.80 -3.54 -1.49
C LEU A 76 -10.89 -4.51 -0.73
N ILE A 77 -11.46 -5.56 -0.14
CA ILE A 77 -10.68 -6.56 0.59
C ILE A 77 -9.73 -7.33 -0.31
N HIS A 78 -10.18 -7.75 -1.50
CA HIS A 78 -9.33 -8.42 -2.47
C HIS A 78 -8.18 -7.52 -2.94
N SER A 79 -8.45 -6.24 -3.23
CA SER A 79 -7.38 -5.31 -3.64
C SER A 79 -6.36 -5.08 -2.51
N LEU A 80 -6.81 -4.97 -1.25
CA LEU A 80 -5.91 -4.90 -0.09
C LEU A 80 -5.09 -6.18 0.10
N GLN A 81 -5.68 -7.35 -0.11
CA GLN A 81 -4.97 -8.63 -0.04
C GLN A 81 -3.85 -8.74 -1.08
N VAL A 82 -4.09 -8.23 -2.30
CA VAL A 82 -3.06 -8.18 -3.34
C VAL A 82 -1.89 -7.28 -2.93
N ILE A 83 -2.17 -6.08 -2.39
CA ILE A 83 -1.11 -5.20 -1.87
C ILE A 83 -0.35 -5.86 -0.72
N ARG A 84 -1.05 -6.51 0.19
CA ARG A 84 -0.43 -7.26 1.29
C ARG A 84 0.46 -8.40 0.77
N ALA A 85 0.06 -9.11 -0.28
CA ALA A 85 0.88 -10.15 -0.89
C ALA A 85 2.19 -9.57 -1.44
N TYR A 86 2.14 -8.46 -2.17
CA TYR A 86 3.36 -7.76 -2.61
C TYR A 86 4.24 -7.33 -1.44
N ALA A 87 3.64 -6.82 -0.36
CA ALA A 87 4.40 -6.40 0.81
C ALA A 87 5.07 -7.57 1.56
N ILE A 88 4.44 -8.75 1.58
CA ILE A 88 5.03 -9.96 2.15
C ILE A 88 6.25 -10.38 1.33
N VAL A 89 6.12 -10.47 0.00
CA VAL A 89 7.22 -10.89 -0.86
C VAL A 89 8.35 -9.86 -0.87
N ALA A 90 8.03 -8.58 -1.00
CA ALA A 90 9.01 -7.48 -0.90
C ALA A 90 9.72 -7.45 0.46
N GLY A 91 9.04 -7.85 1.54
CA GLY A 91 9.64 -7.97 2.87
C GLY A 91 10.72 -9.05 2.98
N VAL A 92 10.68 -10.06 2.10
CA VAL A 92 11.66 -11.16 2.02
C VAL A 92 12.74 -10.86 0.98
N GLU A 93 12.34 -10.42 -0.21
CA GLU A 93 13.24 -10.25 -1.37
C GLU A 93 13.86 -8.84 -1.48
N GLY A 94 13.28 -7.85 -0.80
CA GLY A 94 13.78 -6.48 -0.75
C GLY A 94 13.49 -5.65 -2.01
N GLU A 95 14.37 -4.67 -2.27
CA GLU A 95 14.29 -3.74 -3.41
C GLU A 95 14.27 -4.44 -4.78
N PRO A 96 15.06 -5.51 -5.05
CA PRO A 96 15.06 -6.16 -6.37
C PRO A 96 13.68 -6.63 -6.81
N PHE A 97 12.89 -7.20 -5.88
CA PHE A 97 11.53 -7.61 -6.19
C PHE A 97 10.64 -6.44 -6.61
N ILE A 98 10.78 -5.30 -5.93
CA ILE A 98 10.02 -4.08 -6.26
C ILE A 98 10.46 -3.56 -7.63
N GLU A 99 11.76 -3.53 -7.91
CA GLU A 99 12.30 -3.11 -9.20
C GLU A 99 11.79 -3.98 -10.36
N GLU A 100 11.69 -5.29 -10.18
CA GLU A 100 11.18 -6.20 -11.21
C GLU A 100 9.67 -6.11 -11.39
N ASN A 101 8.94 -5.63 -10.37
CA ASN A 101 7.48 -5.67 -10.32
C ASN A 101 6.79 -4.31 -10.18
N TYR A 102 7.53 -3.19 -10.27
CA TYR A 102 7.04 -1.85 -9.94
C TYR A 102 5.73 -1.49 -10.67
N GLU A 103 5.61 -1.86 -11.95
CA GLU A 103 4.40 -1.58 -12.72
C GLU A 103 3.18 -2.37 -12.24
N ARG A 104 3.38 -3.63 -11.86
CA ARG A 104 2.30 -4.49 -11.33
C ARG A 104 1.84 -3.96 -9.98
N ILE A 105 2.79 -3.61 -9.12
CA ILE A 105 2.52 -3.01 -7.80
C ILE A 105 1.77 -1.68 -7.97
N LEU A 106 2.23 -0.80 -8.86
CA LEU A 106 1.59 0.49 -9.14
C LEU A 106 0.16 0.32 -9.66
N ARG A 107 -0.09 -0.62 -10.58
CA ARG A 107 -1.45 -0.91 -11.07
C ARG A 107 -2.35 -1.42 -9.94
N SER A 108 -1.86 -2.32 -9.11
CA SER A 108 -2.61 -2.83 -7.96
C SER A 108 -2.89 -1.75 -6.92
N ALA A 109 -1.94 -0.84 -6.67
CA ALA A 109 -2.12 0.27 -5.73
C ALA A 109 -3.20 1.24 -6.21
N ARG A 110 -3.19 1.58 -7.50
CA ARG A 110 -4.24 2.40 -8.13
C ARG A 110 -5.61 1.73 -8.10
N TRP A 111 -5.66 0.41 -8.32
CA TRP A 111 -6.91 -0.34 -8.18
C TRP A 111 -7.44 -0.25 -6.74
N CYS A 112 -6.59 -0.47 -5.74
CA CYS A 112 -6.97 -0.36 -4.34
C CYS A 112 -7.46 1.06 -3.98
N LEU A 113 -6.80 2.11 -4.47
CA LEU A 113 -7.25 3.50 -4.30
C LEU A 113 -8.65 3.72 -4.88
N SER A 114 -8.93 3.19 -6.08
CA SER A 114 -10.26 3.30 -6.69
C SER A 114 -11.34 2.60 -5.85
N GLU A 115 -11.05 1.43 -5.26
CA GLU A 115 -12.01 0.74 -4.38
C GLU A 115 -12.23 1.48 -3.06
N ILE A 116 -11.20 2.14 -2.52
CA ILE A 116 -11.34 3.03 -1.36
C ILE A 116 -12.24 4.20 -1.69
N GLU A 117 -12.06 4.86 -2.84
CA GLU A 117 -12.87 6.02 -3.25
C GLU A 117 -14.33 5.66 -3.47
N LYS A 118 -14.64 4.47 -3.98
CA LYS A 118 -16.01 3.95 -4.08
C LYS A 118 -16.65 3.70 -2.71
N THR A 119 -15.84 3.28 -1.73
CA THR A 119 -16.30 2.93 -0.37
C THR A 119 -16.41 4.16 0.54
N GLN A 120 -15.52 5.13 0.36
CA GLN A 120 -15.47 6.41 1.04
C GLN A 120 -15.37 7.51 0.00
N PRO A 121 -16.49 7.87 -0.66
CA PRO A 121 -16.50 9.03 -1.53
C PRO A 121 -16.06 10.25 -0.71
N PRO A 122 -15.32 11.21 -1.32
CA PRO A 122 -14.93 12.41 -0.62
C PRO A 122 -16.16 13.04 0.02
N SER A 123 -16.04 13.43 1.30
CA SER A 123 -17.07 14.22 1.96
C SER A 123 -17.38 15.41 1.05
N ARG A 124 -18.65 15.56 0.66
CA ARG A 124 -19.13 16.79 0.02
C ARG A 124 -19.01 17.91 1.05
N THR A 125 -17.82 18.45 1.20
CA THR A 125 -17.61 19.68 1.96
C THR A 125 -17.80 20.81 0.96
N GLU A 126 -19.02 21.35 1.01
CA GLU A 126 -19.39 22.75 0.73
C GLU A 126 -18.97 23.31 -0.64
N ALA A 127 -19.94 23.28 -1.56
CA ALA A 127 -20.03 24.26 -2.64
C ALA A 127 -20.43 25.63 -2.08
#